data_AF-A0A0G0NPF7-F1
#
_entry.id   AF-A0A0G0NPF7-F1
#
_cell.length_a   1.000
_cell.length_b   1.000
_cell.length_c   1.000
_cell.angle_alpha   90.00
_cell.angle_beta   90.00
_cell.angle_gamma   90.00
#
_symmetry.space_group_name_H-M   'P 1'
#
loop_
_entity.id
_entity.type
_entity.pdbx_description
1 polymer ?
#
loop_
_entity_poly.entity_id
_entity_poly.type
_entity_poly.pdbx_seq_one_letter_code
_entity_poly.pdbx_strand_id
1 'polypeptide(L)'
;MVKPRERIFIKAFINNGGNGVQAAKEAYPNQSYGSLRVTAHRLLTNANIHQEIEDVINSGSLSDEFLVRRLRQIIEKPKEGDGIALNSISLVGKWKGYDASKKKFEIQPPPLPPDQIDAILKRMRELVK
;
A
#
# COMPACT_ATOMS: atom_id res chain seq x y z
N MET A 1 -21.48 2.23 17.64
CA MET A 1 -22.48 2.43 16.56
C MET A 1 -22.01 3.52 15.62
N VAL A 2 -21.93 3.22 14.32
CA VAL A 2 -21.38 4.10 13.27
C VAL A 2 -22.40 5.18 12.86
N LYS A 3 -21.97 6.43 12.81
CA LYS A 3 -22.80 7.59 12.42
C LYS A 3 -22.96 7.69 10.89
N PRO A 4 -24.01 8.37 10.36
CA PRO A 4 -24.23 8.50 8.92
C PRO A 4 -23.03 9.05 8.13
N ARG A 5 -22.34 10.07 8.65
CA ARG A 5 -21.13 10.60 8.01
C ARG A 5 -19.95 9.63 8.04
N GLU A 6 -19.83 8.83 9.10
CA GLU A 6 -18.79 7.81 9.22
C GLU A 6 -19.04 6.68 8.22
N ARG A 7 -20.31 6.35 7.91
CA ARG A 7 -20.63 5.41 6.81
C ARG A 7 -20.20 5.94 5.45
N ILE A 8 -20.37 7.24 5.17
CA ILE A 8 -19.87 7.87 3.94
C ILE A 8 -18.35 7.75 3.87
N PHE A 9 -17.67 8.03 4.99
CA PHE A 9 -16.22 7.86 5.09
C PHE A 9 -15.78 6.44 4.78
N ILE A 10 -16.41 5.43 5.41
CA ILE A 10 -16.09 4.02 5.21
C ILE A 10 -16.26 3.62 3.74
N LYS A 11 -17.38 3.98 3.13
CA LYS A 11 -17.64 3.69 1.70
C LYS A 11 -16.60 4.33 0.80
N ALA A 12 -16.28 5.60 1.02
CA ALA A 12 -15.27 6.32 0.25
C ALA A 12 -13.87 5.71 0.44
N PHE A 13 -13.53 5.33 1.67
CA PHE A 13 -12.24 4.71 2.02
C PHE A 13 -12.04 3.37 1.32
N ILE A 14 -13.07 2.54 1.25
CA ILE A 14 -13.00 1.25 0.55
C ILE A 14 -12.91 1.48 -0.96
N ASN A 15 -13.74 2.36 -1.51
CA ASN A 15 -13.80 2.62 -2.96
C ASN A 15 -12.50 3.24 -3.51
N ASN A 16 -11.80 4.04 -2.72
CA ASN A 16 -10.58 4.72 -3.14
C ASN A 16 -9.29 3.95 -2.81
N GLY A 17 -9.39 2.70 -2.32
CA GLY A 17 -8.24 1.85 -2.02
C GLY A 17 -7.50 2.21 -0.72
N GLY A 18 -8.18 2.85 0.23
CA GLY A 18 -7.64 3.12 1.57
C GLY A 18 -7.04 4.51 1.77
N ASN A 19 -7.40 5.48 0.93
CA ASN A 19 -6.99 6.86 1.12
C ASN A 19 -7.90 7.56 2.14
N GLY A 20 -7.45 7.58 3.39
CA GLY A 20 -8.18 8.21 4.51
C GLY A 20 -8.46 9.70 4.32
N VAL A 21 -7.52 10.47 3.76
CA VAL A 21 -7.72 11.93 3.59
C VAL A 21 -8.77 12.20 2.52
N GLN A 22 -8.72 11.47 1.41
CA GLN A 22 -9.72 11.59 0.35
C GLN A 22 -11.11 11.15 0.83
N ALA A 23 -11.18 10.07 1.61
CA ALA A 23 -12.42 9.62 2.22
C ALA A 23 -12.99 10.64 3.24
N ALA A 24 -12.11 11.26 4.03
CA ALA A 24 -12.49 12.33 4.95
C ALA A 24 -13.00 13.56 4.20
N LYS A 25 -12.40 13.90 3.05
CA LYS A 25 -12.85 15.01 2.20
C LYS A 25 -14.28 14.78 1.70
N GLU A 26 -14.61 13.55 1.33
CA GLU A 26 -15.95 13.20 0.86
C GLU A 26 -17.00 13.24 1.97
N ALA A 27 -16.65 12.78 3.18
CA ALA A 27 -17.54 12.80 4.33
C ALA A 27 -17.64 14.18 5.04
N TYR A 28 -16.61 15.02 4.92
CA TYR A 28 -16.46 16.31 5.60
C TYR A 28 -15.90 17.39 4.65
N PRO A 29 -16.65 17.77 3.59
CA PRO A 29 -16.13 18.59 2.48
C PRO A 29 -15.69 20.00 2.86
N ASN A 30 -16.22 20.54 3.96
CA ASN A 30 -15.98 21.92 4.38
C ASN A 30 -14.74 22.09 5.28
N GLN A 31 -13.93 21.03 5.46
CA GLN A 31 -12.73 21.08 6.29
C GLN A 31 -11.49 21.45 5.46
N SER A 32 -10.56 22.18 6.10
CA SER A 32 -9.25 22.43 5.52
C SER A 32 -8.47 21.12 5.39
N TYR A 33 -7.49 21.07 4.46
CA TYR A 33 -6.68 19.87 4.24
C TYR A 33 -5.97 19.37 5.53
N GLY A 34 -5.48 20.29 6.36
CA GLY A 34 -4.89 19.96 7.66
C GLY A 34 -5.89 19.29 8.60
N SER A 35 -7.11 19.83 8.68
CA SER A 35 -8.19 19.25 9.48
C SER A 35 -8.62 17.88 8.94
N LEU A 36 -8.68 17.70 7.62
CA LEU A 36 -9.01 16.41 6.99
C LEU A 36 -8.02 15.31 7.35
N ARG A 37 -6.72 15.62 7.47
CA ARG A 37 -5.70 14.64 7.91
C ARG A 37 -5.96 14.17 9.34
N VAL A 38 -6.26 15.10 10.25
CA VAL A 38 -6.57 14.78 11.65
C VAL A 38 -7.88 14.00 11.74
N THR A 39 -8.90 14.41 11.00
CA THR A 39 -10.18 13.71 10.91
C THR A 39 -10.00 12.29 10.40
N ALA A 40 -9.26 12.10 9.31
CA ALA A 40 -8.97 10.77 8.75
C ALA A 40 -8.27 9.88 9.77
N HIS A 41 -7.22 10.37 10.43
CA HIS A 41 -6.51 9.60 11.45
C HIS A 41 -7.43 9.20 12.60
N ARG A 42 -8.20 10.15 13.13
CA ARG A 42 -9.17 9.90 14.23
C ARG A 42 -10.24 8.88 13.86
N LEU A 43 -10.71 8.89 12.61
CA LEU A 43 -11.72 7.93 12.14
C LEU A 43 -11.12 6.53 12.00
N LEU A 44 -9.89 6.42 11.48
CA LEU A 44 -9.21 5.14 11.31
C LEU A 44 -8.78 4.50 12.63
N THR A 45 -8.53 5.30 13.67
CA THR A 45 -8.23 4.79 15.02
C THR A 45 -9.47 4.48 15.86
N ASN A 46 -10.67 4.80 15.36
CA ASN A 46 -11.91 4.50 16.06
C ASN A 46 -12.27 3.01 15.89
N ALA A 47 -12.30 2.27 17.00
CA ALA A 47 -12.61 0.84 17.02
C ALA A 47 -13.94 0.49 16.32
N ASN A 48 -14.98 1.32 16.43
CA ASN A 48 -16.26 1.06 15.75
C ASN A 48 -16.14 1.13 14.22
N ILE A 49 -15.34 2.08 13.72
CA ILE A 49 -15.11 2.25 12.29
C ILE A 49 -14.23 1.12 11.77
N HIS A 50 -13.21 0.76 12.54
CA HIS A 50 -12.34 -0.37 12.23
C HIS A 50 -13.14 -1.68 12.11
N GLN A 51 -14.02 -1.95 13.08
CA GLN A 51 -14.87 -3.13 13.06
C GLN A 51 -15.82 -3.14 11.86
N GLU A 52 -16.47 -2.01 11.54
CA GLU A 52 -17.38 -1.96 10.38
C GLU A 52 -16.61 -2.15 9.06
N ILE A 53 -15.38 -1.63 8.94
CA ILE A 53 -14.53 -1.89 7.76
C ILE A 53 -14.22 -3.38 7.64
N GLU A 54 -13.87 -4.02 8.75
CA GLU A 54 -13.58 -5.45 8.80
C GLU A 54 -14.82 -6.30 8.45
N ASP A 55 -15.98 -5.96 9.01
CA ASP A 55 -17.25 -6.64 8.70
C ASP A 55 -17.63 -6.48 7.23
N VAL A 56 -17.39 -5.32 6.61
CA VAL A 56 -17.62 -5.10 5.17
C VAL A 56 -16.65 -5.91 4.30
N ILE A 57 -15.38 -5.99 4.69
CA ILE A 57 -14.39 -6.82 3.99
C ILE A 57 -14.79 -8.30 4.08
N ASN A 58 -15.19 -8.76 5.27
CA ASN A 58 -15.52 -10.16 5.53
C ASN A 58 -16.87 -10.58 4.92
N SER A 59 -17.89 -9.71 4.95
CA SER A 59 -19.22 -9.98 4.38
C SER A 59 -19.24 -10.08 2.85
N GLY A 60 -18.25 -9.49 2.18
CA GLY A 60 -18.14 -9.49 0.71
C GLY A 60 -17.69 -10.81 0.07
N SER A 61 -17.51 -11.90 0.82
CA SER A 61 -16.87 -13.13 0.32
C SER A 61 -15.47 -12.91 -0.27
N LEU A 62 -14.79 -11.84 0.17
CA LEU A 62 -13.39 -11.55 -0.13
C LEU A 62 -12.50 -12.46 0.73
N SER A 63 -12.68 -13.78 0.60
CA SER A 63 -11.79 -14.75 1.22
C SER A 63 -10.38 -14.58 0.64
N ASP A 64 -9.37 -15.01 1.40
CA ASP A 64 -8.00 -14.96 0.93
C ASP A 64 -7.82 -15.75 -0.38
N GLU A 65 -8.56 -16.87 -0.54
CA GLU A 65 -8.55 -17.63 -1.79
C GLU A 65 -9.13 -16.85 -2.96
N PHE A 66 -10.20 -16.07 -2.73
CA PHE A 66 -10.79 -15.22 -3.78
C PHE A 66 -9.79 -14.14 -4.23
N LEU A 67 -9.12 -13.49 -3.27
CA LEU A 67 -8.12 -12.45 -3.54
C LEU A 67 -6.94 -13.02 -4.31
N VAL A 68 -6.39 -14.16 -3.88
CA VAL A 68 -5.27 -14.83 -4.56
C VAL A 68 -5.66 -15.25 -5.97
N ARG A 69 -6.85 -15.86 -6.14
CA ARG A 69 -7.36 -16.25 -7.46
C ARG A 69 -7.51 -15.05 -8.38
N ARG A 70 -8.06 -13.94 -7.87
CA ARG A 70 -8.24 -12.71 -8.67
C ARG A 70 -6.90 -12.08 -9.03
N LEU A 71 -5.96 -12.01 -8.10
CA LEU A 71 -4.62 -11.50 -8.35
C LEU A 71 -3.91 -12.31 -9.45
N ARG A 72 -4.00 -13.64 -9.39
CA ARG A 72 -3.46 -14.54 -10.41
C ARG A 72 -4.07 -14.26 -11.79
N GLN A 73 -5.38 -14.08 -11.88
CA GLN A 73 -6.05 -13.74 -13.14
C GLN A 73 -5.56 -12.42 -13.74
N ILE A 74 -5.32 -11.39 -12.91
CA ILE A 74 -4.84 -10.08 -13.36
C ILE A 74 -3.40 -10.19 -13.89
N ILE A 75 -2.54 -10.97 -13.21
CA ILE A 75 -1.16 -11.22 -13.64
C ILE A 75 -1.12 -11.99 -14.97
N GLU A 76 -1.94 -13.03 -15.12
CA GLU A 76 -1.95 -13.87 -16.31
C GLU A 76 -2.63 -13.19 -17.52
N LYS A 77 -3.71 -12.43 -17.28
CA LYS A 77 -4.52 -11.80 -18.34
C LYS A 77 -5.04 -10.42 -17.89
N PRO A 78 -4.20 -9.38 -17.94
CA PRO A 78 -4.60 -8.04 -17.54
C PRO A 78 -5.70 -7.50 -18.47
N LYS A 79 -6.72 -6.91 -17.88
CA LYS A 79 -7.84 -6.25 -18.55
C LYS A 79 -7.91 -4.78 -18.16
N GLU A 80 -8.52 -3.99 -19.02
CA GLU A 80 -8.83 -2.60 -18.73
C GLU A 80 -9.76 -2.52 -17.50
N GLY A 81 -9.40 -1.69 -16.52
CA GLY A 81 -10.09 -1.59 -15.23
C GLY A 81 -9.52 -2.46 -14.10
N ASP A 82 -8.56 -3.36 -14.36
CA ASP A 82 -7.93 -4.19 -13.32
C ASP A 82 -7.14 -3.37 -12.28
N GLY A 83 -6.76 -2.13 -12.60
CA GLY A 83 -6.12 -1.21 -11.64
C GLY A 83 -6.99 -0.91 -10.42
N ILE A 84 -8.31 -0.85 -10.58
CA ILE A 84 -9.24 -0.65 -9.45
C ILE A 84 -9.25 -1.91 -8.58
N ALA A 85 -9.28 -3.10 -9.18
CA ALA A 85 -9.25 -4.37 -8.47
C ALA A 85 -7.94 -4.55 -7.69
N LEU A 86 -6.80 -4.17 -8.27
CA LEU A 86 -5.50 -4.20 -7.60
C LEU A 86 -5.44 -3.26 -6.40
N ASN A 87 -6.03 -2.06 -6.48
CA ASN A 87 -6.11 -1.15 -5.35
C ASN A 87 -6.93 -1.74 -4.19
N SER A 88 -8.07 -2.36 -4.48
CA SER A 88 -8.89 -3.05 -3.47
C SER A 88 -8.17 -4.25 -2.86
N ILE A 89 -7.47 -5.06 -3.66
CA ILE A 89 -6.67 -6.20 -3.18
C ILE A 89 -5.51 -5.70 -2.30
N SER A 90 -4.83 -4.62 -2.72
CA SER A 90 -3.75 -4.00 -1.93
C SER A 90 -4.26 -3.45 -0.60
N LEU A 91 -5.46 -2.84 -0.57
CA LEU A 91 -6.09 -2.37 0.65
C LEU A 91 -6.33 -3.53 1.62
N VAL A 92 -6.98 -4.60 1.17
CA VAL A 92 -7.24 -5.77 2.02
C VAL A 92 -5.93 -6.42 2.48
N GLY A 93 -4.93 -6.49 1.60
CA GLY A 93 -3.59 -6.97 1.93
C GLY A 93 -2.95 -6.21 3.10
N LYS A 94 -2.96 -4.88 3.02
CA LYS A 94 -2.46 -4.01 4.11
C LYS A 94 -3.28 -4.18 5.38
N TRP A 95 -4.60 -4.25 5.26
CA TRP A 95 -5.51 -4.39 6.40
C TRP A 95 -5.31 -5.71 7.16
N LYS A 96 -5.09 -6.81 6.43
CA LYS A 96 -4.79 -8.14 7.00
C LYS A 96 -3.34 -8.30 7.46
N GLY A 97 -2.51 -7.27 7.29
CA GLY A 97 -1.10 -7.32 7.69
C GLY A 97 -0.20 -8.12 6.74
N TYR A 98 -0.63 -8.38 5.50
CA TYR A 98 0.19 -8.98 4.45
C TYR A 98 1.22 -8.01 3.85
N ASP A 99 1.51 -6.89 4.52
CA ASP A 99 2.47 -5.89 4.06
C ASP A 99 3.87 -6.52 4.05
N ALA A 100 4.31 -6.92 2.87
CA ALA A 100 5.67 -7.40 2.68
C ALA A 100 6.61 -6.26 3.05
N SER A 101 7.45 -6.47 4.07
CA SER A 101 8.56 -5.57 4.36
C SER A 101 9.29 -5.30 3.05
N LYS A 102 9.28 -4.05 2.58
CA LYS A 102 10.00 -3.64 1.38
C LYS A 102 11.47 -3.93 1.61
N LYS A 103 11.95 -5.12 1.24
CA LYS A 103 13.38 -5.40 1.18
C LYS A 103 13.93 -4.45 0.13
N LYS A 104 14.67 -3.44 0.59
CA LYS A 104 15.44 -2.58 -0.30
C LYS A 104 16.38 -3.51 -1.06
N PHE A 105 16.15 -3.66 -2.36
CA PHE A 105 17.09 -4.36 -3.22
C PHE A 105 18.25 -3.39 -3.43
N GLU A 106 19.38 -3.62 -2.77
CA GLU A 106 20.61 -2.91 -3.08
C GLU A 106 21.12 -3.49 -4.40
N ILE A 107 21.00 -2.70 -5.47
CA ILE A 107 21.65 -3.01 -6.73
C ILE A 107 23.15 -2.91 -6.45
N GLN A 108 23.86 -4.04 -6.51
CA GLN A 108 25.32 -4.01 -6.39
C GLN A 108 25.88 -3.08 -7.47
N PRO A 109 26.80 -2.16 -7.11
CA PRO A 109 27.42 -1.31 -8.11
C PRO A 109 28.05 -2.20 -9.20
N PRO A 110 28.00 -1.77 -10.47
CA PRO A 110 28.65 -2.51 -11.53
C PRO A 110 30.13 -2.74 -11.19
N PRO A 111 30.72 -3.88 -11.59
CA PRO A 111 32.13 -4.15 -11.32
C PRO A 111 32.98 -2.99 -11.87
N LEU A 112 34.02 -2.62 -11.11
CA LEU A 112 34.92 -1.54 -11.49
C LEU A 112 35.48 -1.79 -12.90
N PRO A 113 35.59 -0.74 -13.74
CA PRO A 113 36.18 -0.89 -15.06
C PRO A 113 37.64 -1.37 -14.95
N PRO A 114 38.14 -2.15 -15.93
CA PRO A 114 39.46 -2.80 -15.88
C PRO A 114 40.61 -1.86 -15.50
N ASP A 115 40.60 -0.64 -16.03
CA ASP A 115 41.64 0.36 -15.80
C ASP A 115 41.79 0.75 -14.31
N GLN A 116 40.68 0.71 -13.56
CA GLN A 116 40.68 1.00 -12.12
C GLN A 116 41.15 -0.21 -11.31
N ILE A 117 40.90 -1.43 -11.79
CA ILE A 117 41.39 -2.67 -11.20
C ILE A 117 42.93 -2.71 -11.30
N ASP A 118 43.47 -2.37 -12.47
CA ASP A 118 44.92 -2.35 -12.69
C ASP A 118 45.63 -1.30 -11.83
N ALA A 119 45.02 -0.12 -11.67
CA ALA A 119 45.53 0.92 -10.77
C ALA A 119 45.55 0.47 -9.30
N ILE A 120 44.53 -0.28 -8.86
CA ILE A 120 44.47 -0.83 -7.49
C ILE A 120 45.52 -1.94 -7.31
N LEU A 121 45.66 -2.84 -8.29
CA LEU A 121 46.67 -3.91 -8.26
C LEU A 121 48.09 -3.36 -8.26
N LYS A 122 48.34 -2.27 -8.98
CA LYS A 122 49.63 -1.57 -8.98
C LYS A 122 49.93 -0.94 -7.61
N ARG A 123 48.97 -0.27 -6.99
CA ARG A 123 49.11 0.26 -5.62
C ARG A 123 49.35 -0.82 -4.58
N MET A 124 48.67 -1.97 -4.70
CA MET A 124 48.91 -3.11 -3.80
C MET A 124 50.32 -3.69 -3.97
N ARG A 125 50.86 -3.74 -5.19
CA ARG A 125 52.25 -4.16 -5.42
C ARG A 125 53.30 -3.19 -4.89
N GLU A 126 52.99 -1.90 -4.84
CA GLU A 126 53.87 -0.88 -4.27
C GLU A 126 53.88 -0.89 -2.73
N LEU A 127 52.78 -1.31 -2.08
CA LEU A 127 52.67 -1.45 -0.62
C LEU A 127 53.30 -2.74 -0.05
N VAL A 128 53.58 -3.74 -0.90
CA VAL A 128 54.18 -5.03 -0.52
C VAL A 128 55.71 -5.03 -0.73
N LYS A 129 56.29 -3.92 -1.20
CA LYS A 129 57.73 -3.66 -1.20
C LYS A 129 58.14 -2.85 0.01
#